data_AF-A0A7C5X186-F1
#
_entry.id   AF-A0A7C5X186-F1
#
_cell.length_a   1.000
_cell.length_b   1.000
_cell.length_c   1.000
_cell.angle_alpha   90.00
_cell.angle_beta   90.00
_cell.angle_gamma   90.00
#
_symmetry.space_group_name_H-M   'P 1'
#
loop_
_entity.id
_entity.type
_entity.pdbx_description
1 polymer ?
#
loop_
_entity_poly.entity_id
_entity_poly.type
_entity_poly.pdbx_seq_one_letter_code
_entity_poly.pdbx_strand_id
1 'polypeptide(L)'
;EAVVGVLPDGTEVPAPKGFKLPDGRYCPEIELLAPSAGYDPLRATFALYIEQWMRELAIPVKANLTGFNVIVNKVWAPDGFDFDIYILGWSLGNPAFPDYLYYFWHSSQDVPDGFNTPGYRNPEFDALAEAFLKAKSVEEARPLVFRMQEILAEDVPYVILFDTPIKEAYRSDEIEFPYTEVLGGIQFVWPLTTVKALK
;
A
#
# COMPACT_ATOMS: atom_id res chain seq x y z
N GLU A 1 2.60 28.93 24.11
CA GLU A 1 2.88 28.05 22.97
C GLU A 1 1.89 26.90 23.03
N ALA A 2 1.46 26.29 21.92
CA ALA A 2 0.56 25.14 22.00
C ALA A 2 1.28 24.03 22.78
N VAL A 3 0.64 23.48 23.82
CA VAL A 3 1.17 22.36 24.61
C VAL A 3 0.55 21.10 24.05
N VAL A 4 1.37 20.13 23.63
CA VAL A 4 0.91 18.86 23.03
C VAL A 4 0.57 17.82 24.10
N GLY A 5 1.19 17.92 25.28
CA GLY A 5 0.86 17.06 26.40
C GLY A 5 1.66 17.41 27.64
N VAL A 6 1.32 16.73 28.73
CA VAL A 6 2.06 16.78 30.00
C VAL A 6 2.52 15.35 30.31
N LEU A 7 3.82 15.15 30.46
CA LEU A 7 4.39 13.85 30.86
C LEU A 7 3.94 13.49 32.29
N PRO A 8 4.00 12.21 32.70
CA PRO A 8 3.59 11.78 34.04
C PRO A 8 4.33 12.49 35.20
N ASP A 9 5.50 13.07 34.94
CA ASP A 9 6.30 13.84 35.88
C ASP A 9 5.93 15.33 35.95
N GLY A 10 4.91 15.76 35.18
CA GLY A 10 4.45 17.15 35.11
C GLY A 10 5.16 18.01 34.06
N THR A 11 6.08 17.44 33.28
CA THR A 11 6.77 18.19 32.21
C THR A 11 5.81 18.53 31.07
N GLU A 12 5.61 19.81 30.80
CA GLU A 12 4.89 20.29 29.62
C GLU A 12 5.73 20.05 28.36
N VAL A 13 5.16 19.33 27.39
CA VAL A 13 5.78 19.12 26.09
C VAL A 13 5.25 20.17 25.13
N PRO A 14 6.07 21.16 24.72
CA PRO A 14 5.65 22.15 23.75
C PRO A 14 5.36 21.47 22.41
N ALA A 15 4.44 22.04 21.64
CA ALA A 15 4.18 21.58 20.29
C ALA A 15 5.46 21.61 19.46
N PRO A 16 5.75 20.54 18.70
CA PRO A 16 6.94 20.51 17.88
C PRO A 16 6.91 21.68 16.89
N LYS A 17 8.04 22.38 16.75
CA LYS A 17 8.18 23.56 15.88
C LYS A 17 9.05 23.20 14.69
N GLY A 18 8.41 22.65 13.66
CA GLY A 18 9.03 22.23 12.42
C GLY A 18 9.86 20.96 12.55
N PHE A 19 9.82 20.13 11.50
CA PHE A 19 10.64 18.93 11.40
C PHE A 19 11.99 19.27 10.78
N LYS A 20 13.09 18.85 11.42
CA LYS A 20 14.45 19.07 10.92
C LYS A 20 15.06 17.76 10.42
N LEU A 21 15.75 17.84 9.30
CA LEU A 21 16.53 16.75 8.72
C LEU A 21 17.83 16.52 9.52
N PRO A 22 18.52 15.37 9.34
CA PRO A 22 19.78 15.08 10.03
C PRO A 22 20.88 16.15 9.84
N ASP A 23 20.83 16.89 8.73
CA ASP A 23 21.74 17.99 8.43
C ASP A 23 21.39 19.32 9.14
N GLY A 24 20.30 19.33 9.92
CA GLY A 24 19.83 20.48 10.70
C GLY A 24 18.93 21.46 9.96
N ARG A 25 18.71 21.30 8.64
CA ARG A 25 17.77 22.12 7.86
C ARG A 25 16.33 21.70 8.16
N TYR A 26 15.38 22.64 8.00
CA TYR A 26 13.98 22.27 8.03
C TYR A 26 13.65 21.38 6.84
N CYS A 27 12.85 20.35 7.09
CA CYS A 27 12.29 19.48 6.07
C CYS A 27 11.40 20.32 5.14
N PRO A 28 11.58 20.21 3.81
CA PRO A 28 10.63 20.79 2.86
C PRO A 28 9.25 20.15 3.02
N GLU A 29 8.22 20.78 2.45
CA GLU A 29 6.89 20.15 2.41
C GLU A 29 6.97 18.80 1.67
N ILE A 30 6.32 17.79 2.23
CA ILE A 30 6.23 16.43 1.70
C ILE A 30 4.87 16.29 1.03
N GLU A 31 4.84 16.07 -0.28
CA GLU A 31 3.60 15.88 -1.03
C GLU A 31 3.05 14.46 -0.83
N LEU A 32 1.80 14.37 -0.39
CA LEU A 32 1.03 13.12 -0.33
C LEU A 32 -0.01 13.10 -1.45
N LEU A 33 0.30 12.40 -2.55
CA LEU A 33 -0.63 12.22 -3.66
C LEU A 33 -1.72 11.21 -3.29
N ALA A 34 -2.98 11.58 -3.45
CA ALA A 34 -4.08 10.64 -3.27
C ALA A 34 -5.20 10.89 -4.27
N PRO A 35 -5.98 9.87 -4.66
CA PRO A 35 -7.13 10.06 -5.52
C PRO A 35 -8.13 11.03 -4.91
N SER A 36 -8.73 11.85 -5.75
CA SER A 36 -9.85 12.70 -5.33
C SER A 36 -11.01 11.88 -4.78
N ALA A 37 -11.83 12.49 -3.91
CA ALA A 37 -12.99 11.82 -3.34
C ALA A 37 -14.04 11.38 -4.38
N GLY A 38 -14.03 11.98 -5.58
CA GLY A 38 -14.89 11.56 -6.69
C GLY A 38 -14.46 10.23 -7.34
N TYR A 39 -13.19 9.85 -7.18
CA TYR A 39 -12.66 8.56 -7.62
C TYR A 39 -12.67 7.54 -6.47
N ASP A 40 -12.12 7.93 -5.32
CA ASP A 40 -12.05 7.09 -4.14
C ASP A 40 -12.18 7.91 -2.83
N PRO A 41 -13.36 7.92 -2.20
CA PRO A 41 -13.61 8.69 -0.99
C PRO A 41 -12.84 8.16 0.24
N LEU A 42 -12.53 6.85 0.28
CA LEU A 42 -11.79 6.26 1.39
C LEU A 42 -10.35 6.75 1.36
N ARG A 43 -9.65 6.60 0.22
CA ARG A 43 -8.26 7.06 0.08
C ARG A 43 -8.11 8.57 0.27
N ALA A 44 -9.07 9.35 -0.24
CA ALA A 44 -9.09 10.79 -0.02
C ALA A 44 -9.20 11.15 1.47
N THR A 45 -10.04 10.44 2.22
CA THR A 45 -10.22 10.66 3.67
C THR A 45 -8.96 10.27 4.45
N PHE A 46 -8.34 9.13 4.11
CA PHE A 46 -7.06 8.72 4.71
C PHE A 46 -5.96 9.76 4.46
N ALA A 47 -5.86 10.32 3.25
CA ALA A 47 -4.86 11.35 2.96
C ALA A 47 -5.02 12.60 3.85
N LEU A 48 -6.26 13.03 4.10
CA LEU A 48 -6.54 14.17 4.98
C LEU A 48 -6.19 13.87 6.45
N TYR A 49 -6.48 12.67 6.94
CA TYR A 49 -6.09 12.26 8.29
C TYR A 49 -4.58 12.11 8.44
N ILE A 50 -3.89 11.56 7.44
CA ILE A 50 -2.43 11.48 7.44
C ILE A 50 -1.82 12.89 7.44
N GLU A 51 -2.30 13.82 6.59
CA GLU A 51 -1.86 15.22 6.65
C GLU A 51 -2.05 15.80 8.05
N GLN A 52 -3.23 15.63 8.65
CA GLN A 52 -3.53 16.17 9.98
C GLN A 52 -2.58 15.59 11.04
N TRP A 53 -2.50 14.27 11.17
CA TRP A 53 -1.70 13.61 12.20
C TRP A 53 -0.20 13.85 12.04
N MET A 54 0.31 13.86 10.80
CA MET A 54 1.71 14.18 10.55
C MET A 54 2.04 15.63 10.91
N ARG A 55 1.12 16.57 10.63
CA ARG A 55 1.29 17.98 11.00
C ARG A 55 1.19 18.24 12.50
N GLU A 56 0.40 17.47 13.24
CA GLU A 56 0.41 17.49 14.72
C GLU A 56 1.79 17.11 15.29
N LEU A 57 2.56 16.29 14.55
CA LEU A 57 3.94 15.93 14.85
C LEU A 57 4.97 16.88 14.20
N ALA A 58 4.52 18.00 13.62
CA ALA A 58 5.30 18.98 12.86
C ALA A 58 6.01 18.44 11.60
N ILE A 59 5.66 17.25 11.13
CA ILE A 59 6.10 16.73 9.84
C ILE A 59 5.28 17.45 8.76
N PRO A 60 5.92 18.16 7.82
CA PRO A 60 5.23 19.06 6.90
C PRO A 60 4.59 18.30 5.72
N VAL A 61 3.74 17.31 5.98
CA VAL A 61 2.99 16.62 4.94
C VAL A 61 1.86 17.51 4.42
N LYS A 62 1.60 17.46 3.11
CA LYS A 62 0.47 18.11 2.47
C LYS A 62 -0.24 17.15 1.53
N ALA A 63 -1.53 16.89 1.76
CA ALA A 63 -2.32 16.06 0.86
C ALA A 63 -2.63 16.83 -0.44
N ASN A 64 -2.33 16.20 -1.56
CA ASN A 64 -2.71 16.62 -2.90
C ASN A 64 -3.72 15.62 -3.48
N LEU A 65 -5.00 15.97 -3.39
CA LEU A 65 -6.09 15.17 -3.94
C LEU A 65 -6.22 15.41 -5.44
N THR A 66 -5.82 14.43 -6.25
CA THR A 66 -5.70 14.58 -7.71
C THR A 66 -6.36 13.42 -8.47
N GLY A 67 -6.32 13.45 -9.80
CA GLY A 67 -6.85 12.39 -10.66
C GLY A 67 -5.96 11.15 -10.64
N PHE A 68 -6.56 9.96 -10.72
CA PHE A 68 -5.85 8.67 -10.75
C PHE A 68 -4.69 8.66 -11.75
N ASN A 69 -4.94 9.07 -13.00
CA ASN A 69 -3.92 9.09 -14.05
C ASN A 69 -2.79 10.09 -13.79
N VAL A 70 -3.02 11.15 -13.00
CA VAL A 70 -1.95 12.08 -12.60
C VAL A 70 -0.97 11.38 -11.67
N ILE A 71 -1.49 10.61 -10.70
CA ILE A 71 -0.66 9.82 -9.79
C ILE A 71 0.08 8.74 -10.58
N VAL A 72 -0.62 8.01 -11.45
CA VAL A 72 0.00 6.96 -12.27
C VAL A 72 1.16 7.51 -13.10
N ASN A 73 0.98 8.66 -13.76
CA ASN A 73 2.04 9.28 -14.54
C ASN A 73 3.22 9.71 -13.67
N LYS A 74 2.98 10.31 -12.49
CA LYS A 74 4.06 10.69 -11.56
C LYS A 74 4.86 9.50 -11.04
N VAL A 75 4.20 8.36 -10.84
CA VAL A 75 4.83 7.17 -10.25
C VAL A 75 5.50 6.28 -11.31
N TRP A 76 4.87 6.06 -12.47
CA TRP A 76 5.33 5.05 -13.45
C TRP A 76 5.79 5.58 -14.80
N ALA A 77 5.57 6.85 -15.16
CA ALA A 77 6.01 7.33 -16.48
C ALA A 77 7.54 7.22 -16.65
N PRO A 78 8.07 7.19 -17.89
CA PRO A 78 9.51 7.18 -18.14
C PRO A 78 10.27 8.38 -17.54
N ASP A 79 9.58 9.52 -17.40
CA ASP A 79 9.98 10.72 -16.68
C ASP A 79 9.35 10.83 -15.27
N GLY A 80 8.72 9.75 -14.81
CA GLY A 80 8.12 9.57 -13.49
C GLY A 80 9.15 9.26 -12.40
N PHE A 81 8.70 8.67 -11.29
CA PHE A 81 9.41 8.64 -10.00
C PHE A 81 9.60 10.03 -9.37
N ASP A 82 8.70 10.96 -9.68
CA ASP A 82 8.64 12.31 -9.11
C ASP A 82 7.48 12.41 -8.09
N PHE A 83 7.70 11.83 -6.92
CA PHE A 83 6.76 11.86 -5.80
C PHE A 83 7.50 11.66 -4.46
N ASP A 84 6.93 12.17 -3.37
CA ASP A 84 7.40 11.84 -2.02
C ASP A 84 6.62 10.65 -1.46
N ILE A 85 5.29 10.74 -1.43
CA ILE A 85 4.39 9.70 -0.93
C ILE A 85 3.12 9.67 -1.80
N TYR A 86 2.54 8.49 -2.03
CA TYR A 86 1.25 8.36 -2.69
C TYR A 86 0.37 7.27 -2.06
N ILE A 87 -0.95 7.39 -2.26
CA ILE A 87 -1.95 6.38 -1.88
C ILE A 87 -2.60 5.84 -3.14
N LEU A 88 -2.37 4.56 -3.45
CA LEU A 88 -3.16 3.81 -4.45
C LEU A 88 -3.51 2.43 -3.88
N GLY A 89 -3.90 1.51 -4.74
CA GLY A 89 -4.19 0.13 -4.39
C GLY A 89 -3.72 -0.82 -5.47
N TRP A 90 -3.61 -2.07 -5.08
CA TRP A 90 -3.22 -3.18 -5.92
C TRP A 90 -4.13 -4.37 -5.60
N SER A 91 -4.19 -5.32 -6.52
CA SER A 91 -4.70 -6.65 -6.25
C SER A 91 -3.53 -7.57 -5.92
N LEU A 92 -3.74 -8.52 -5.01
CA LEU A 92 -2.74 -9.54 -4.66
C LEU A 92 -2.64 -10.66 -5.71
N GLY A 93 -3.42 -10.59 -6.79
CA GLY A 93 -3.42 -11.60 -7.83
C GLY A 93 -4.01 -12.92 -7.33
N ASN A 94 -3.33 -14.03 -7.58
CA ASN A 94 -3.77 -15.36 -7.15
C ASN A 94 -3.38 -15.60 -5.68
N PRO A 95 -4.32 -15.61 -4.74
CA PRO A 95 -3.97 -15.78 -3.33
C PRO A 95 -3.48 -17.18 -2.95
N ALA A 96 -3.71 -18.18 -3.80
CA ALA A 96 -3.17 -19.51 -3.58
C ALA A 96 -1.64 -19.55 -3.73
N PHE A 97 -1.05 -18.56 -4.40
CA PHE A 97 0.39 -18.44 -4.58
C PHE A 97 0.82 -16.97 -4.43
N PRO A 98 1.32 -16.56 -3.24
CA PRO A 98 1.58 -15.16 -2.91
C PRO A 98 2.87 -14.61 -3.57
N ASP A 99 2.98 -14.72 -4.89
CA ASP A 99 4.09 -14.19 -5.69
C ASP A 99 4.14 -12.66 -5.74
N TYR A 100 3.06 -11.99 -5.33
CA TYR A 100 3.05 -10.54 -5.14
C TYR A 100 4.19 -10.05 -4.24
N LEU A 101 4.68 -10.88 -3.29
CA LEU A 101 5.83 -10.53 -2.44
C LEU A 101 7.09 -10.26 -3.27
N TYR A 102 7.30 -11.04 -4.34
CA TYR A 102 8.38 -10.79 -5.28
C TYR A 102 8.11 -9.52 -6.09
N TYR A 103 6.93 -9.40 -6.70
CA TYR A 103 6.66 -8.30 -7.61
C TYR A 103 6.67 -6.92 -6.93
N PHE A 104 6.19 -6.80 -5.70
CA PHE A 104 6.08 -5.51 -5.04
C PHE A 104 7.37 -5.03 -4.38
N TRP A 105 8.28 -5.93 -3.99
CA TRP A 105 9.43 -5.58 -3.15
C TRP A 105 10.77 -6.15 -3.62
N HIS A 106 10.82 -7.04 -4.61
CA HIS A 106 12.11 -7.49 -5.15
C HIS A 106 12.83 -6.35 -5.87
N SER A 107 14.15 -6.25 -5.69
CA SER A 107 14.94 -5.13 -6.24
C SER A 107 15.06 -5.13 -7.77
N SER A 108 14.67 -6.21 -8.44
CA SER A 108 14.55 -6.26 -9.90
C SER A 108 13.29 -5.57 -10.42
N GLN A 109 12.35 -5.24 -9.54
CA GLN A 109 11.08 -4.56 -9.84
C GLN A 109 11.19 -3.05 -9.59
N ASP A 110 12.34 -2.60 -9.08
CA ASP A 110 12.74 -1.19 -8.97
C ASP A 110 13.28 -0.71 -10.33
N VAL A 111 12.36 -0.65 -11.29
CA VAL A 111 12.58 -0.26 -12.69
C VAL A 111 11.35 0.50 -13.20
N PRO A 112 11.46 1.30 -14.27
CA PRO A 112 10.29 1.88 -14.94
C PRO A 112 9.25 0.79 -15.26
N ASP A 113 7.97 1.12 -15.03
CA ASP A 113 6.83 0.18 -15.12
C ASP A 113 6.83 -1.01 -14.12
N GLY A 114 7.83 -1.09 -13.23
CA GLY A 114 7.88 -2.09 -12.17
C GLY A 114 6.92 -1.79 -11.00
N PHE A 115 6.60 -2.81 -10.21
CA PHE A 115 5.67 -2.66 -9.08
C PHE A 115 6.35 -2.21 -7.77
N ASN A 116 7.67 -2.26 -7.68
CA ASN A 116 8.43 -1.76 -6.53
C ASN A 116 8.74 -0.28 -6.70
N THR A 117 7.68 0.51 -6.74
CA THR A 117 7.75 1.95 -6.99
C THR A 117 8.44 2.75 -5.88
N PRO A 118 8.46 2.33 -4.59
CA PRO A 118 9.26 3.05 -3.59
C PRO A 118 10.77 2.82 -3.73
N GLY A 119 11.19 1.93 -4.64
CA GLY A 119 12.60 1.61 -4.85
C GLY A 119 13.22 0.84 -3.68
N TYR A 120 12.45 -0.05 -3.06
CA TYR A 120 12.95 -0.88 -1.95
C TYR A 120 14.00 -1.87 -2.45
N ARG A 121 15.14 -1.96 -1.77
CA ARG A 121 16.24 -2.86 -2.15
C ARG A 121 16.84 -3.50 -0.90
N ASN A 122 16.62 -4.80 -0.72
CA ASN A 122 17.20 -5.56 0.38
C ASN A 122 17.68 -6.94 -0.15
N PRO A 123 18.99 -7.23 -0.11
CA PRO A 123 19.54 -8.46 -0.67
C PRO A 123 19.11 -9.72 0.10
N GLU A 124 18.79 -9.62 1.41
CA GLU A 124 18.22 -10.74 2.16
C GLU A 124 16.79 -11.02 1.68
N PHE A 125 15.99 -9.97 1.51
CA PHE A 125 14.64 -10.09 0.97
C PHE A 125 14.65 -10.71 -0.43
N ASP A 126 15.53 -10.23 -1.31
CA ASP A 126 15.64 -10.72 -2.68
C ASP A 126 15.95 -12.23 -2.72
N ALA A 127 16.92 -12.68 -1.93
CA ALA A 127 17.29 -14.09 -1.85
C ALA A 127 16.15 -14.98 -1.33
N LEU A 128 15.37 -14.50 -0.35
CA LEU A 128 14.21 -15.20 0.18
C LEU A 128 13.08 -15.28 -0.86
N ALA A 129 12.82 -14.19 -1.59
CA ALA A 129 11.80 -14.14 -2.62
C ALA A 129 12.14 -15.08 -3.79
N GLU A 130 13.41 -15.13 -4.22
CA GLU A 130 13.88 -16.09 -5.21
C GLU A 130 13.77 -17.55 -4.73
N ALA A 131 14.08 -17.82 -3.46
CA ALA A 131 13.94 -19.15 -2.88
C ALA A 131 12.46 -19.56 -2.80
N PHE A 132 11.58 -18.63 -2.44
CA PHE A 132 10.13 -18.84 -2.39
C PHE A 132 9.59 -19.25 -3.76
N LEU A 133 9.98 -18.56 -4.84
CA LEU A 133 9.56 -18.92 -6.21
C LEU A 133 10.07 -20.30 -6.67
N LYS A 134 11.13 -20.84 -6.04
CA LYS A 134 11.70 -22.16 -6.32
C LYS A 134 11.15 -23.27 -5.41
N ALA A 135 10.39 -22.93 -4.37
CA ALA A 135 9.85 -23.88 -3.40
C ALA A 135 8.85 -24.83 -4.07
N LYS A 136 8.86 -26.11 -3.66
CA LYS A 136 8.04 -27.16 -4.28
C LYS A 136 6.86 -27.59 -3.44
N SER A 137 6.76 -27.08 -2.22
CA SER A 137 5.67 -27.38 -1.28
C SER A 137 5.35 -26.16 -0.41
N VAL A 138 4.17 -26.18 0.20
CA VAL A 138 3.74 -25.14 1.14
C VAL A 138 4.63 -25.15 2.39
N GLU A 139 5.08 -26.33 2.81
CA GLU A 139 5.96 -26.52 3.96
C GLU A 139 7.33 -25.85 3.75
N GLU A 140 7.87 -25.91 2.53
CA GLU A 140 9.11 -25.21 2.13
C GLU A 140 8.88 -23.70 2.00
N ALA A 141 7.76 -23.29 1.39
CA ALA A 141 7.47 -21.88 1.09
C ALA A 141 7.13 -21.05 2.35
N ARG A 142 6.40 -21.62 3.31
CA ARG A 142 5.87 -20.91 4.48
C ARG A 142 6.94 -20.17 5.31
N PRO A 143 8.05 -20.79 5.75
CA PRO A 143 9.05 -20.08 6.53
C PRO A 143 9.71 -18.93 5.75
N LEU A 144 9.84 -19.06 4.42
CA LEU A 144 10.39 -18.00 3.56
C LEU A 144 9.45 -16.80 3.51
N VAL A 145 8.15 -17.03 3.32
CA VAL A 145 7.12 -15.98 3.33
C VAL A 145 7.08 -15.27 4.68
N PHE A 146 7.12 -16.00 5.78
CA PHE A 146 7.09 -15.40 7.12
C PHE A 146 8.31 -14.52 7.35
N ARG A 147 9.50 -14.98 6.95
CA ARG A 147 10.72 -14.18 7.06
C ARG A 147 10.66 -12.92 6.19
N MET A 148 10.15 -13.02 4.96
CA MET A 148 9.94 -11.85 4.10
C MET A 148 8.98 -10.84 4.75
N GLN A 149 7.88 -11.30 5.35
CA GLN A 149 6.93 -10.41 6.02
C GLN A 149 7.50 -9.76 7.29
N GLU A 150 8.34 -10.47 8.05
CA GLU A 150 9.08 -9.88 9.19
C GLU A 150 9.97 -8.73 8.72
N ILE A 151 10.75 -8.94 7.64
CA ILE A 151 11.60 -7.91 7.06
C ILE A 151 10.77 -6.70 6.62
N LEU A 152 9.65 -6.92 5.91
CA LEU A 152 8.77 -5.82 5.47
C LEU A 152 8.11 -5.09 6.64
N ALA A 153 7.83 -5.78 7.75
CA ALA A 153 7.27 -5.17 8.95
C ALA A 153 8.28 -4.28 9.69
N GLU A 154 9.58 -4.57 9.57
CA GLU A 154 10.66 -3.75 10.12
C GLU A 154 11.03 -2.59 9.19
N ASP A 155 11.18 -2.85 7.90
CA ASP A 155 11.64 -1.87 6.91
C ASP A 155 10.52 -0.91 6.46
N VAL A 156 9.26 -1.35 6.55
CA VAL A 156 8.04 -0.58 6.21
C VAL A 156 8.16 0.19 4.88
N PRO A 157 8.53 -0.47 3.75
CA PRO A 157 8.53 0.21 2.46
C PRO A 157 7.11 0.64 2.04
N TYR A 158 6.09 -0.04 2.58
CA TYR A 158 4.67 0.21 2.36
C TYR A 158 3.97 0.38 3.71
N VAL A 159 3.10 1.37 3.82
CA VAL A 159 2.16 1.50 4.94
C VAL A 159 0.79 0.99 4.48
N ILE A 160 0.43 -0.22 4.89
CA ILE A 160 -0.86 -0.83 4.54
C ILE A 160 -1.98 -0.17 5.34
N LEU A 161 -2.94 0.46 4.66
CA LEU A 161 -4.00 1.24 5.30
C LEU A 161 -5.27 0.42 5.56
N PHE A 162 -5.81 -0.21 4.52
CA PHE A 162 -7.05 -0.97 4.59
C PHE A 162 -7.17 -1.94 3.42
N ASP A 163 -7.94 -3.00 3.62
CA ASP A 163 -8.53 -3.76 2.52
C ASP A 163 -9.87 -3.12 2.13
N THR A 164 -10.12 -2.98 0.84
CA THR A 164 -11.33 -2.30 0.36
C THR A 164 -12.52 -3.22 0.58
N PRO A 165 -13.56 -2.83 1.33
CA PRO A 165 -14.74 -3.66 1.51
C PRO A 165 -15.50 -3.73 0.19
N ILE A 166 -15.28 -4.80 -0.56
CA ILE A 166 -15.98 -5.05 -1.82
C ILE A 166 -17.37 -5.59 -1.49
N LYS A 167 -18.41 -4.89 -1.97
CA LYS A 167 -19.79 -5.38 -1.96
C LYS A 167 -20.20 -5.73 -3.37
N GLU A 168 -20.55 -6.98 -3.59
CA GLU A 168 -20.96 -7.48 -4.90
C GLU A 168 -22.44 -7.82 -4.87
N ALA A 169 -23.14 -7.49 -5.96
CA ALA A 169 -24.55 -7.79 -6.13
C ALA A 169 -24.76 -8.47 -7.48
N TYR A 170 -25.58 -9.51 -7.49
CA TYR A 170 -25.98 -10.21 -8.70
C TYR A 170 -27.46 -10.59 -8.63
N ARG A 171 -28.05 -10.88 -9.79
CA ARG A 171 -29.43 -11.35 -9.91
C ARG A 171 -29.50 -12.84 -9.60
N SER A 172 -29.79 -13.19 -8.35
CA SER A 172 -29.94 -14.58 -7.91
C SER A 172 -31.13 -15.31 -8.56
N ASP A 173 -32.03 -14.59 -9.23
CA ASP A 173 -33.15 -15.14 -9.99
C ASP A 173 -32.83 -15.46 -11.47
N GLU A 174 -31.66 -15.03 -11.97
CA GLU A 174 -31.22 -15.25 -13.35
C GLU A 174 -29.85 -15.93 -13.43
N ILE A 175 -29.01 -15.77 -12.39
CA ILE A 175 -27.62 -16.19 -12.38
C ILE A 175 -27.34 -16.96 -11.09
N GLU A 176 -26.75 -18.14 -11.22
CA GLU A 176 -26.24 -18.96 -10.13
C GLU A 176 -24.71 -19.07 -10.24
N PHE A 177 -24.02 -18.73 -9.15
CA PHE A 177 -22.57 -18.91 -9.04
C PHE A 177 -22.27 -20.25 -8.34
N PRO A 178 -21.24 -20.99 -8.77
CA PRO A 178 -20.85 -22.25 -8.12
C PRO A 178 -20.36 -22.06 -6.69
N TYR A 179 -19.91 -20.85 -6.35
CA TYR A 179 -19.50 -20.42 -5.01
C TYR A 179 -19.66 -18.91 -4.89
N THR A 180 -20.02 -18.44 -3.70
CA THR A 180 -20.16 -17.02 -3.36
C THR A 180 -19.20 -16.57 -2.27
N GLU A 181 -18.55 -17.51 -1.58
CA GLU A 181 -17.56 -17.24 -0.54
C GLU A 181 -16.17 -17.62 -1.05
N VAL A 182 -15.46 -16.65 -1.62
CA VAL A 182 -14.10 -16.81 -2.14
C VAL A 182 -13.26 -15.59 -1.82
N LEU A 183 -11.94 -15.77 -1.69
CA LEU A 183 -11.04 -14.68 -1.42
C LEU A 183 -11.04 -13.68 -2.59
N GLY A 184 -11.22 -12.40 -2.28
CA GLY A 184 -11.41 -11.32 -3.26
C GLY A 184 -12.85 -11.16 -3.76
N GLY A 185 -13.75 -12.11 -3.49
CA GLY A 185 -15.11 -12.07 -4.03
C GLY A 185 -15.21 -12.57 -5.47
N ILE A 186 -16.42 -12.52 -6.00
CA ILE A 186 -16.85 -13.03 -7.30
C ILE A 186 -16.08 -12.37 -8.47
N GLN A 187 -15.66 -11.11 -8.34
CA GLN A 187 -14.93 -10.42 -9.41
C GLN A 187 -13.50 -10.92 -9.63
N PHE A 188 -12.89 -11.57 -8.64
CA PHE A 188 -11.49 -12.05 -8.71
C PHE A 188 -11.39 -13.52 -9.13
N VAL A 189 -12.45 -14.06 -9.69
CA VAL A 189 -12.55 -15.45 -10.10
C VAL A 189 -12.15 -15.59 -11.57
N TRP A 190 -10.85 -15.52 -11.84
CA TRP A 190 -10.24 -15.78 -13.14
C TRP A 190 -9.34 -17.03 -13.06
N PRO A 191 -9.44 -18.04 -13.95
CA PRO A 191 -10.41 -18.30 -15.03
C PRO A 191 -11.61 -19.17 -14.58
N LEU A 192 -11.87 -19.27 -13.27
CA LEU A 192 -12.77 -20.28 -12.68
C LEU A 192 -14.27 -19.95 -12.76
N THR A 193 -14.66 -18.85 -13.42
CA THR A 193 -16.05 -18.38 -13.55
C THR A 193 -16.81 -19.14 -14.63
N THR A 194 -17.30 -20.33 -14.30
CA THR A 194 -18.49 -20.87 -14.99
C THR A 194 -19.72 -20.43 -14.20
N VAL A 195 -20.35 -19.33 -14.61
CA VAL A 195 -21.67 -18.94 -14.12
C VAL A 195 -22.74 -19.74 -14.86
N LYS A 196 -23.81 -20.11 -14.16
CA LYS A 196 -24.96 -20.76 -14.76
C LYS A 196 -26.08 -19.75 -14.93
N ALA A 197 -26.50 -19.53 -16.18
CA ALA A 197 -27.76 -18.87 -16.44
C ALA A 197 -28.93 -19.79 -16.02
N LEU A 198 -29.88 -19.24 -15.29
CA LEU A 198 -31.08 -19.96 -14.84
C LEU A 198 -32.21 -19.90 -15.88
N LYS A 199 -32.09 -19.04 -16.90
CA LYS A 199 -33.00 -18.90 -18.05
C LYS A 199 -32.23 -18.81 -19.36
#